data_AF-A0AB74H143-F1
#
_entry.id   AF-A0AB74H143-F1
#
_cell.length_a   1.000
_cell.length_b   1.000
_cell.length_c   1.000
_cell.angle_alpha   90.00
_cell.angle_beta   90.00
_cell.angle_gamma   90.00
#
_symmetry.space_group_name_H-M   'P 1'
#
loop_
_entity.id
_entity.type
_entity.pdbx_description
1 polymer ?
#
loop_
_entity_poly.entity_id
_entity_poly.type
_entity_poly.pdbx_seq_one_letter_code
_entity_poly.pdbx_strand_id
1 'polypeptide(L)' 'MSTFKRYDEEFKQSLVNLYQTGKTQSELCKDYGVSTSSLAKWIKQYSQVKLEDNSVLTVQANTRATKT' A
#
# COMPACT_ATOMS: atom_id res chain seq x y z
N MET A 1 -13.67 -2.19 27.33
CA MET A 1 -12.88 -3.01 26.38
C MET A 1 -13.11 -2.46 24.99
N SER A 2 -12.08 -1.93 24.35
CA SER A 2 -12.21 -1.25 23.05
C SER A 2 -12.50 -2.27 21.97
N THR A 3 -13.72 -2.21 21.43
CA THR A 3 -14.21 -2.96 20.28
C THR A 3 -13.52 -2.45 19.01
N PHE A 4 -12.22 -2.72 18.88
CA PHE A 4 -11.55 -2.52 17.60
C PHE A 4 -12.22 -3.45 16.60
N LYS A 5 -12.96 -2.88 15.63
CA LYS A 5 -13.38 -3.55 14.40
C LYS A 5 -12.11 -4.03 13.71
N ARG A 6 -11.65 -5.22 14.09
CA ARG A 6 -10.49 -5.88 13.52
C ARG A 6 -10.94 -6.38 12.16
N TYR A 7 -10.57 -5.63 11.13
CA TYR A 7 -10.58 -6.18 9.78
C TYR A 7 -9.49 -7.25 9.74
N ASP A 8 -9.84 -8.43 9.23
CA ASP A 8 -8.87 -9.50 9.00
C ASP A 8 -7.76 -9.02 8.06
N GLU A 9 -6.54 -9.48 8.34
CA GLU A 9 -5.38 -9.18 7.51
C GLU A 9 -5.61 -9.62 6.07
N GLU A 10 -6.22 -10.79 5.85
CA GLU A 10 -6.59 -11.31 4.53
C GLU A 10 -7.57 -10.40 3.80
N PHE A 11 -8.52 -9.78 4.53
CA PHE A 11 -9.49 -8.85 3.95
C PHE A 11 -8.79 -7.57 3.48
N LYS A 12 -7.90 -7.01 4.32
CA LYS A 12 -7.13 -5.82 3.95
C LYS A 12 -6.19 -6.11 2.77
N GLN A 13 -5.50 -7.25 2.79
CA GLN A 13 -4.62 -7.68 1.69
C GLN A 13 -5.39 -7.86 0.39
N SER A 14 -6.58 -8.48 0.43
CA SER A 14 -7.43 -8.65 -0.76
C SER A 14 -7.74 -7.30 -1.41
N LEU A 15 -8.14 -6.30 -0.62
CA LEU A 15 -8.42 -4.95 -1.13
C LEU A 15 -7.18 -4.27 -1.74
N VAL A 16 -6.01 -4.40 -1.09
CA VAL A 16 -4.76 -3.84 -1.61
C VAL A 16 -4.29 -4.57 -2.86
N ASN A 17 -4.57 -5.86 -2.99
CA ASN A 17 -4.30 -6.64 -4.20
C ASN A 17 -5.21 -6.21 -5.36
N LEU A 18 -6.51 -6.06 -5.11
CA LEU A 18 -7.46 -5.51 -6.08
C LEU A 18 -7.05 -4.11 -6.56
N TYR A 19 -6.55 -3.26 -5.65
CA TYR A 19 -6.01 -1.96 -6.03
C TYR A 19 -4.78 -2.09 -6.96
N GLN A 20 -3.88 -3.03 -6.67
CA GLN A 20 -2.71 -3.32 -7.52
C GLN A 20 -3.09 -3.91 -8.90
N THR A 21 -4.23 -4.61 -9.02
CA THR A 21 -4.72 -5.12 -10.30
C THR A 21 -5.37 -4.05 -11.19
N GLY A 22 -5.47 -2.80 -10.72
CA GLY A 22 -5.96 -1.66 -11.48
C GLY A 22 -7.34 -1.14 -11.08
N LYS A 23 -7.94 -1.69 -10.02
CA LYS A 23 -9.20 -1.16 -9.47
C LYS A 23 -8.96 0.15 -8.73
N THR A 24 -9.90 1.08 -8.84
CA THR A 24 -9.79 2.36 -8.12
C THR A 24 -10.24 2.25 -6.66
N GLN A 25 -9.64 3.06 -5.78
CA GLN A 25 -10.00 3.10 -4.36
C GLN A 25 -11.48 3.44 -4.15
N SER A 26 -12.07 4.26 -5.03
CA SER A 26 -13.48 4.64 -4.92
C SER A 26 -14.43 3.48 -5.22
N GLU A 27 -14.11 2.61 -6.18
CA GLU A 27 -14.91 1.42 -6.45
C GLU A 27 -14.82 0.44 -5.29
N LEU A 28 -13.60 0.15 -4.82
CA LEU A 28 -13.38 -0.75 -3.69
C LEU A 28 -14.05 -0.23 -2.40
N CYS A 29 -14.00 1.08 -2.17
CA CYS A 29 -14.70 1.73 -1.06
C CYS A 29 -16.21 1.54 -1.13
N LYS A 30 -16.81 1.66 -2.32
CA LYS A 30 -18.25 1.50 -2.53
C LYS A 30 -18.70 0.04 -2.47
N ASP A 31 -18.02 -0.87 -3.14
CA ASP A 31 -18.35 -2.30 -3.19
C ASP A 31 -18.23 -2.97 -1.82
N TYR A 32 -17.15 -2.69 -1.11
CA TYR A 32 -16.82 -3.36 0.16
C TYR A 32 -17.21 -2.55 1.39
N GLY A 33 -17.80 -1.36 1.21
CA GLY A 33 -18.26 -0.50 2.30
C GLY A 33 -17.13 0.00 3.21
N VAL A 34 -15.94 0.23 2.65
CA VAL A 34 -14.73 0.59 3.40
C VAL A 34 -14.35 2.03 3.15
N SER A 35 -13.98 2.79 4.17
CA SER A 35 -13.55 4.17 3.98
C SER A 35 -12.27 4.25 3.12
N THR A 36 -12.23 5.19 2.18
CA THR A 36 -11.03 5.49 1.36
C THR A 36 -9.79 5.75 2.23
N SER A 37 -9.95 6.42 3.37
CA SER A 37 -8.87 6.65 4.33
C SER A 37 -8.29 5.34 4.91
N SER A 38 -9.15 4.36 5.19
CA SER A 38 -8.73 3.04 5.69
C SER A 38 -7.98 2.28 4.60
N LEU A 39 -8.51 2.26 3.38
CA LEU A 39 -7.89 1.61 2.24
C LEU A 39 -6.52 2.24 1.90
N ALA A 40 -6.41 3.57 1.87
CA ALA A 40 -5.15 4.27 1.66
C ALA A 40 -4.10 3.94 2.73
N LYS A 41 -4.51 3.84 4.01
CA LYS A 41 -3.63 3.39 5.09
C LYS A 41 -3.13 1.96 4.85
N TRP A 42 -4.01 1.05 4.41
CA TRP A 42 -3.62 -0.34 4.11
C TRP A 42 -2.70 -0.42 2.90
N ILE A 43 -2.99 0.29 1.81
CA ILE A 43 -2.10 0.34 0.63
C ILE A 43 -0.70 0.79 1.06
N LYS A 44 -0.58 1.83 1.89
CA LYS A 44 0.72 2.31 2.39
C LYS A 44 1.40 1.29 3.31
N GLN A 45 0.66 0.66 4.23
CA GLN A 45 1.17 -0.36 5.15
C GLN A 45 1.68 -1.60 4.38
N TYR A 46 0.85 -2.19 3.52
CA TYR A 46 1.20 -3.40 2.77
C TYR A 46 2.22 -3.12 1.64
N SER A 47 2.25 -1.90 1.09
CA SER A 47 3.32 -1.49 0.16
C SER A 47 4.67 -1.35 0.88
N GLN A 48 4.69 -0.84 2.12
CA GLN A 48 5.92 -0.78 2.92
C GLN A 48 6.39 -2.18 3.33
N VAL A 49 5.47 -3.06 3.70
CA VAL A 49 5.79 -4.45 4.09
C VAL A 49 6.40 -5.23 2.91
N LYS A 50 5.91 -5.04 1.68
CA LYS A 50 6.53 -5.65 0.48
C LYS A 50 7.96 -5.16 0.21
N LEU A 51 8.33 -3.96 0.66
CA LEU A 51 9.70 -3.43 0.48
C LEU A 51 10.68 -4.00 1.51
N GLU A 52 10.20 -4.53 2.63
CA GLU A 52 11.06 -5.10 3.67
C GLU A 52 11.39 -6.58 3.39
N ASP A 53 10.51 -7.30 2.71
CA ASP A 53 10.77 -8.68 2.24
C ASP A 53 11.52 -8.73 0.91
N ASN A 54 11.43 -7.68 0.09
CA ASN A 54 12.20 -7.54 -1.14
C ASN A 54 13.25 -6.43 -0.98
N SER A 55 14.42 -6.81 -0.48
CA SER A 55 15.66 -6.01 -0.52
C SER A 55 15.84 -5.38 -1.90
N VAL A 56 15.45 -4.11 -2.06
CA VAL A 56 15.74 -3.32 -3.25
C VAL A 56 16.76 -2.26 -2.87
N LEU A 57 18.00 -2.61 -3.20
CA LEU A 57 19.11 -1.72 -3.48
C LEU A 57 18.63 -0.58 -4.41
N THR A 58 18.20 0.55 -3.85
CA THR A 58 18.26 1.81 -4.59
C THR A 58 19.72 2.25 -4.59
N VAL A 59 20.43 1.77 -5.62
CA VAL A 59 21.71 2.31 -6.10
C VAL A 59 21.65 3.84 -6.12
N GLN A 60 22.49 4.47 -5.30
CA GLN A 60 22.66 5.92 -5.30
C GLN A 60 23.37 6.31 -6.61
N ALA A 61 22.61 6.54 -7.67
CA ALA A 61 23.06 7.27 -8.85
C ALA A 61 23.17 8.76 -8.48
N ASN A 62 24.29 9.17 -7.87
CA ASN A 62 24.66 10.58 -7.81
C ASN A 62 25.66 10.86 -8.91
N THR A 63 25.14 11.19 -10.09
CA THR A 63 25.86 11.89 -11.14
C THR A 63 26.15 13.31 -10.65
N ARG A 64 27.43 13.71 -10.59
CA ARG A 64 27.80 15.13 -10.61
C ARG A 64 28.77 15.42 -11.76
N ALA A 65 28.31 16.37 -12.55
CA ALA A 65 28.86 16.91 -13.77
C ALA A 65 30.27 17.51 -13.60
N THR A 66 31.01 17.44 -14.71
CA THR A 66 31.96 18.42 -15.24
C THR A 66 32.33 19.61 -14.34
N LYS A 67 33.63 19.74 -14.04
CA LYS A 67 34.32 21.02 -14.19
C LYS A 67 35.81 20.79 -14.50
N THR A 68 36.24 21.57 -15.47
CA THR A 68 37.56 21.79 -16.07
C THR A 68 38.71 21.77 -15.07
#